data_AF-A0A9X7XUT9-F1
#
_entry.id   AF-A0A9X7XUT9-F1
#
_cell.length_a   1.000
_cell.length_b   1.000
_cell.length_c   1.000
_cell.angle_alpha   90.00
_cell.angle_beta   90.00
_cell.angle_gamma   90.00
#
_symmetry.space_group_name_H-M   'P 1'
#
loop_
_entity.id
_entity.type
_entity.pdbx_description
1 polymer ?
#
loop_
_entity_poly.entity_id
_entity_poly.type
_entity_poly.pdbx_seq_one_letter_code
_entity_poly.pdbx_strand_id
1 'polypeptide(L)'
;MLLVSPEQWANWDKWFNYTLPGYILILGTIFLFVGLIPFLCVHNKITYTLFGVTTVFLVTFLGIAYFKNKESTEYVKENHYLTPMVREYDAQIFSNKYYDPEEIEAFKYVADIQTPSHLPSIYKKMPVKQEVTYLGKNDYYAFIELNNVVMKFSLADCKKIPGNKAYFTGYHFKIKNRKFLKLGFIDLKHNLREKVELPANSYNKQVSSNIEENYNHPGLVANWIPDSEK
;
A
#
# COMPACT_ATOMS: atom_id res chain seq x y z
N MET A 1 -3.56 -9.85 -15.96
CA MET A 1 -3.50 -9.68 -14.50
C MET A 1 -4.78 -10.21 -13.92
N LEU A 2 -4.70 -11.22 -13.06
CA LEU A 2 -5.87 -11.76 -12.38
C LEU A 2 -6.08 -10.97 -11.09
N LEU A 3 -7.31 -10.48 -10.88
CA LEU A 3 -7.64 -9.74 -9.66
C LEU A 3 -8.00 -10.73 -8.56
N VAL A 4 -7.45 -10.50 -7.36
CA VAL A 4 -7.74 -11.28 -6.16
C VAL A 4 -9.07 -10.78 -5.57
N SER A 5 -10.02 -11.68 -5.34
CA SER A 5 -11.28 -11.32 -4.67
C SER A 5 -11.05 -11.08 -3.16
N PRO A 6 -11.96 -10.38 -2.46
CA PRO A 6 -11.89 -10.26 -1.00
C PRO A 6 -11.85 -11.61 -0.29
N GLU A 7 -12.63 -12.59 -0.75
CA GLU A 7 -12.63 -13.93 -0.17
C GLU A 7 -11.29 -14.65 -0.39
N GLN A 8 -10.71 -14.52 -1.59
CA GLN A 8 -9.37 -15.06 -1.87
C GLN A 8 -8.31 -14.38 -1.02
N TRP A 9 -8.38 -13.06 -0.86
CA TRP A 9 -7.45 -12.30 -0.03
C TRP A 9 -7.48 -12.77 1.42
N ALA A 10 -8.68 -12.86 2.02
CA ALA A 10 -8.86 -13.35 3.38
C ALA A 10 -8.32 -14.79 3.57
N ASN A 11 -8.54 -15.65 2.57
CA ASN A 11 -8.01 -17.02 2.58
C ASN A 11 -6.49 -17.03 2.52
N TRP A 12 -5.87 -16.15 1.73
CA TRP A 12 -4.41 -16.05 1.64
C TRP A 12 -3.78 -15.45 2.90
N ASP A 13 -4.36 -14.39 3.48
CA ASP A 13 -3.94 -13.87 4.78
C ASP A 13 -3.95 -15.00 5.83
N LYS A 14 -5.05 -15.75 5.91
CA LYS A 14 -5.17 -16.89 6.83
C LYS A 14 -4.20 -18.01 6.51
N TRP A 15 -3.97 -18.30 5.23
CA TRP A 15 -3.05 -19.33 4.81
C TRP A 15 -1.61 -19.00 5.22
N PHE A 16 -1.10 -17.83 4.84
CA PHE A 16 0.29 -17.45 5.07
C PHE A 16 0.60 -17.10 6.53
N ASN A 17 -0.34 -16.49 7.25
CA ASN A 17 -0.08 -15.99 8.59
C ASN A 17 -0.49 -16.94 9.71
N TYR A 18 -1.38 -17.90 9.45
CA TYR A 18 -1.87 -18.82 10.49
C TYR A 18 -1.73 -20.29 10.09
N THR A 19 -2.26 -20.66 8.92
CA THR A 19 -2.44 -22.08 8.55
C THR A 19 -1.10 -22.74 8.21
N LEU A 20 -0.33 -22.12 7.31
CA LEU A 20 0.96 -22.63 6.87
C LEU A 20 1.98 -22.64 8.03
N PRO A 21 2.19 -21.55 8.80
CA PRO A 21 3.08 -21.58 9.96
C PRO A 21 2.63 -22.61 11.01
N GLY A 22 1.33 -22.73 11.27
CA GLY A 22 0.79 -23.70 12.22
C GLY A 22 1.08 -25.14 11.82
N TYR A 23 0.84 -25.50 10.55
CA TYR A 23 1.19 -26.82 10.03
C TYR A 23 2.69 -27.07 10.02
N ILE A 24 3.52 -26.08 9.69
CA ILE A 24 4.99 -26.21 9.77
C ILE A 24 5.42 -26.54 11.19
N LEU A 25 4.88 -25.87 12.20
CA LEU A 25 5.18 -26.16 13.61
C LEU A 25 4.73 -27.56 14.01
N ILE A 26 3.48 -27.94 13.72
CA ILE A 26 2.91 -29.23 14.11
C ILE A 26 3.64 -30.39 13.39
N LEU A 27 3.70 -30.34 12.06
CA LEU A 27 4.31 -31.39 11.25
C LEU A 27 5.82 -31.45 11.45
N GLY A 28 6.49 -30.30 11.61
CA GLY A 28 7.91 -30.23 11.94
C GLY A 28 8.21 -30.87 13.30
N THR A 29 7.40 -30.59 14.32
CA THR A 29 7.54 -31.20 15.65
C THR A 29 7.33 -32.71 15.59
N ILE A 30 6.28 -33.18 14.92
CA ILE A 30 6.01 -34.62 14.74
C ILE A 30 7.17 -35.29 13.98
N PHE A 31 7.61 -34.70 12.88
CA PHE A 31 8.72 -35.23 12.11
C PHE A 31 10.00 -35.35 12.94
N LEU A 32 10.34 -34.32 13.72
CA LEU A 32 11.54 -34.34 14.56
C LEU A 32 11.46 -35.38 15.68
N PHE A 33 10.41 -35.35 16.51
CA PHE A 33 10.35 -36.15 17.73
C PHE A 33 9.83 -37.58 17.52
N VAL A 34 9.01 -37.82 16.49
CA VAL A 34 8.45 -39.16 16.20
C VAL A 34 9.20 -39.84 15.06
N GLY A 35 9.68 -39.08 14.07
CA GLY A 35 10.41 -39.60 12.93
C GLY A 35 11.92 -39.61 13.14
N LEU A 36 12.54 -38.43 13.06
CA LEU A 36 13.97 -38.25 12.91
C LEU A 36 14.76 -38.66 14.16
N ILE A 37 14.43 -38.14 15.35
CA ILE A 37 15.17 -38.45 16.57
C ILE A 37 15.10 -39.95 16.91
N PRO A 38 13.94 -40.61 16.94
CA PRO A 38 13.87 -42.04 17.20
C PRO A 38 14.62 -42.87 16.16
N PHE A 39 14.57 -42.49 14.88
CA PHE A 39 15.32 -43.14 13.82
C PHE A 39 16.83 -43.07 14.02
N LEU A 40 17.34 -41.89 14.39
CA LEU A 40 18.78 -41.67 14.63
C LEU A 40 19.27 -42.30 15.94
N CYS A 41 18.43 -42.38 16.97
CA CYS A 41 18.83 -42.88 18.29
C CYS A 41 18.58 -44.38 18.47
N VAL A 42 17.53 -44.93 17.86
CA VAL A 42 17.10 -46.31 18.06
C VAL A 42 16.88 -46.95 16.69
N HIS A 43 17.80 -47.81 16.26
CA HIS A 43 17.77 -48.40 14.92
C HIS A 43 16.99 -49.73 14.91
N ASN A 44 15.65 -49.65 14.79
CA ASN A 44 14.78 -50.83 14.70
C ASN A 44 13.68 -50.67 13.65
N LYS A 45 12.99 -51.75 13.29
CA LYS A 45 11.98 -51.73 12.22
C LYS A 45 10.86 -50.69 12.44
N ILE A 46 10.50 -50.41 13.70
CA ILE A 46 9.44 -49.45 14.04
C ILE A 46 9.92 -48.02 13.74
N THR A 47 11.11 -47.64 14.16
CA THR A 47 11.63 -46.26 13.96
C THR A 47 11.89 -45.95 12.49
N TYR A 48 12.39 -46.92 11.71
CA TYR A 48 12.47 -46.81 10.25
C TYR A 48 11.09 -46.59 9.60
N THR A 49 10.07 -47.31 10.09
CA THR A 49 8.69 -47.16 9.58
C THR A 49 8.12 -45.77 9.93
N LEU A 50 8.29 -45.32 11.18
CA LEU A 50 7.82 -44.00 11.62
C LEU A 50 8.51 -42.87 10.87
N PHE A 51 9.83 -42.98 10.65
CA PHE A 51 10.56 -42.02 9.83
C PHE A 51 10.05 -41.98 8.39
N GLY A 52 9.84 -43.15 7.76
CA GLY A 52 9.29 -43.23 6.41
C GLY A 52 7.90 -42.58 6.31
N VAL A 53 7.00 -42.91 7.24
CA VAL A 53 5.62 -42.36 7.28
C VAL A 53 5.64 -40.84 7.47
N THR A 54 6.36 -40.34 8.48
CA THR A 54 6.44 -38.90 8.76
C THR A 54 7.09 -38.12 7.60
N THR A 55 8.09 -38.72 6.92
CA THR A 55 8.71 -38.14 5.73
C THR A 55 7.71 -38.01 4.57
N VAL A 56 6.93 -39.06 4.28
CA VAL A 56 5.92 -39.02 3.22
C VAL A 56 4.90 -37.92 3.49
N PHE A 57 4.37 -37.82 4.71
CA PHE A 57 3.46 -36.75 5.10
C PHE A 57 4.06 -35.36 4.91
N LEU A 58 5.32 -35.16 5.31
CA LEU A 58 6.02 -33.88 5.17
C LEU A 58 6.19 -33.51 3.69
N VAL A 59 6.63 -34.45 2.85
CA VAL A 59 6.81 -34.22 1.41
C VAL A 59 5.47 -33.91 0.72
N THR A 60 4.41 -34.64 1.06
CA THR A 60 3.06 -34.35 0.53
C THR A 60 2.60 -32.95 0.94
N PHE A 61 2.78 -32.56 2.21
CA PHE A 61 2.44 -31.23 2.69
C PHE A 61 3.24 -30.13 1.97
N LEU A 62 4.56 -30.32 1.80
CA LEU A 62 5.41 -29.38 1.07
C LEU A 62 4.97 -29.24 -0.39
N GLY A 63 4.55 -30.34 -1.03
CA GLY A 63 3.95 -30.31 -2.36
C GLY A 63 2.69 -29.45 -2.42
N ILE A 64 1.75 -29.64 -1.47
CA ILE A 64 0.54 -28.81 -1.37
C ILE A 64 0.89 -27.34 -1.14
N ALA A 65 1.81 -27.04 -0.23
CA ALA A 65 2.24 -25.68 0.07
C ALA A 65 2.87 -25.00 -1.15
N TYR A 66 3.67 -25.74 -1.93
CA TYR A 66 4.26 -25.26 -3.17
C TYR A 66 3.19 -24.88 -4.21
N PHE A 67 2.20 -25.74 -4.45
CA PHE A 67 1.10 -25.43 -5.37
C PHE A 67 0.27 -24.23 -4.90
N LYS A 68 -0.03 -24.17 -3.60
CA LYS A 68 -0.73 -23.02 -2.99
C LYS A 68 0.03 -21.72 -3.18
N ASN A 69 1.35 -21.72 -3.00
CA ASN A 69 2.19 -20.54 -3.23
C ASN A 69 2.17 -20.06 -4.69
N LYS A 70 2.11 -21.00 -5.65
CA LYS A 70 1.99 -20.67 -7.07
C LYS A 70 0.64 -20.02 -7.39
N GLU A 71 -0.46 -20.51 -6.80
CA GLU A 71 -1.80 -19.92 -6.93
C GLU A 71 -1.90 -18.51 -6.34
N SER A 72 -1.12 -18.20 -5.31
CA SER A 72 -1.16 -16.91 -4.61
C SER A 72 -0.28 -15.81 -5.23
N THR A 73 0.27 -16.00 -6.43
CA THR A 73 1.26 -15.09 -7.04
C THR A 73 0.80 -13.62 -7.04
N GLU A 74 -0.43 -13.35 -7.48
CA GLU A 74 -0.97 -11.98 -7.54
C GLU A 74 -1.20 -11.40 -6.12
N TYR A 75 -1.63 -12.24 -5.17
CA TYR A 75 -1.73 -11.85 -3.76
C TYR A 75 -0.36 -11.47 -3.20
N VAL A 76 0.67 -12.30 -3.36
CA VAL A 76 2.02 -12.04 -2.82
C VAL A 76 2.60 -10.76 -3.42
N LYS A 77 2.37 -10.55 -4.73
CA LYS A 77 2.79 -9.34 -5.43
C LYS A 77 2.14 -8.08 -4.85
N GLU A 78 0.82 -8.08 -4.66
CA GLU A 78 0.10 -6.94 -4.09
C GLU A 78 0.42 -6.76 -2.60
N ASN A 79 0.54 -7.85 -1.84
CA ASN A 79 0.84 -7.84 -0.40
C ASN A 79 2.17 -7.14 -0.07
N HIS A 80 3.14 -7.17 -0.98
CA HIS A 80 4.43 -6.47 -0.81
C HIS A 80 4.29 -4.95 -0.71
N TYR A 81 3.21 -4.38 -1.25
CA TYR A 81 2.96 -2.93 -1.28
C TYR A 81 2.00 -2.47 -0.18
N LEU A 82 1.68 -3.33 0.80
CA LEU A 82 0.86 -2.92 1.92
C LEU A 82 1.65 -1.99 2.84
N THR A 83 1.07 -0.83 3.10
CA THR A 83 1.57 0.18 4.03
C THR A 83 0.41 0.71 4.87
N PRO A 84 0.67 1.49 5.94
CA PRO A 84 -0.39 2.10 6.74
C PRO A 84 -1.28 3.07 5.93
N MET A 85 -0.85 3.50 4.73
CA MET A 85 -1.66 4.30 3.81
C MET A 85 -2.92 3.56 3.33
N VAL A 86 -2.81 2.23 3.14
CA VAL A 86 -3.82 1.43 2.42
C VAL A 86 -4.41 0.32 3.26
N ARG A 87 -3.82 0.00 4.42
CA ARG A 87 -4.29 -1.05 5.33
C ARG A 87 -4.07 -0.66 6.79
N GLU A 88 -5.03 -0.97 7.66
CA GLU A 88 -5.03 -0.61 9.09
C GLU A 88 -4.09 -1.46 9.95
N TYR A 89 -3.62 -2.59 9.43
CA TYR A 89 -2.73 -3.50 10.14
C TYR A 89 -1.76 -4.20 9.20
N ASP A 90 -0.64 -4.63 9.77
CA ASP A 90 0.27 -5.61 9.21
C ASP A 90 -0.14 -7.01 9.67
N ALA A 91 -0.30 -7.95 8.72
CA ALA A 91 -0.63 -9.32 9.03
C ALA A 91 0.67 -10.07 9.38
N GLN A 92 0.78 -10.52 10.62
CA GLN A 92 1.98 -11.19 11.14
C GLN A 92 1.69 -12.66 11.45
N ILE A 93 2.74 -13.45 11.62
CA ILE A 93 2.59 -14.86 11.98
C ILE A 93 1.80 -14.95 13.30
N PHE A 94 0.65 -15.61 13.24
CA PHE A 94 -0.34 -15.81 14.32
C PHE A 94 -0.97 -14.56 14.93
N SER A 95 -0.81 -13.37 14.36
CA SER A 95 -1.43 -12.15 14.89
C SER A 95 -1.56 -11.04 13.85
N ASN A 96 -2.34 -10.00 14.16
CA ASN A 96 -2.35 -8.77 13.39
C ASN A 96 -1.74 -7.66 14.24
N LYS A 97 -0.78 -6.92 13.69
CA LYS A 97 -0.22 -5.73 14.31
C LYS A 97 -0.90 -4.50 13.73
N TYR A 98 -1.82 -3.91 14.49
CA TYR A 98 -2.49 -2.68 14.10
C TYR A 98 -1.52 -1.50 14.15
N TYR A 99 -1.59 -0.64 13.12
CA TYR A 99 -0.82 0.60 13.09
C TYR A 99 -1.43 1.63 14.05
N ASP A 100 -0.62 2.60 14.45
CA ASP A 100 -1.13 3.73 15.21
C ASP A 100 -2.06 4.57 14.32
N PRO A 101 -3.26 4.97 14.78
CA PRO A 101 -4.12 5.89 14.03
C PRO A 101 -3.41 7.17 13.56
N GLU A 102 -2.46 7.70 14.35
CA GLU A 102 -1.68 8.89 13.97
C GLU A 102 -0.74 8.60 12.79
N GLU A 103 -0.18 7.39 12.74
CA GLU A 103 0.65 6.95 11.60
C GLU A 103 -0.18 6.85 10.33
N ILE A 104 -1.36 6.24 10.40
CA ILE A 104 -2.31 6.15 9.28
C ILE A 104 -2.73 7.55 8.82
N GLU A 105 -3.02 8.45 9.76
CA GLU A 105 -3.40 9.83 9.46
C GLU A 105 -2.28 10.59 8.75
N ALA A 106 -1.03 10.41 9.19
CA ALA A 106 0.13 11.04 8.56
C ALA A 106 0.27 10.68 7.07
N PHE A 107 -0.09 9.44 6.68
CA PHE A 107 -0.07 9.03 5.26
C PHE A 107 -1.07 9.78 4.37
N LYS A 108 -2.10 10.42 4.94
CA LYS A 108 -2.97 11.33 4.16
C LYS A 108 -2.21 12.52 3.60
N TYR A 109 -1.08 12.88 4.19
CA TYR A 109 -0.22 13.98 3.79
C TYR A 109 0.99 13.53 2.96
N VAL A 110 1.03 12.27 2.50
CA VAL A 110 2.09 11.74 1.64
C VAL A 110 1.56 11.53 0.22
N ALA A 111 2.20 12.14 -0.78
CA ALA A 111 1.81 12.04 -2.19
C ALA A 111 2.37 10.75 -2.81
N ASP A 112 1.97 9.61 -2.26
CA ASP A 112 2.35 8.31 -2.78
C ASP A 112 1.23 7.72 -3.65
N ILE A 113 1.28 8.03 -4.94
CA ILE A 113 0.38 7.40 -5.93
C ILE A 113 0.76 5.94 -6.22
N GLN A 114 1.98 5.53 -5.88
CA GLN A 114 2.52 4.23 -6.28
C GLN A 114 1.94 3.12 -5.43
N THR A 115 1.90 3.28 -4.10
CA THR A 115 1.33 2.28 -3.18
C THR A 115 -0.06 1.79 -3.63
N PRO A 116 -1.09 2.64 -3.78
CA PRO A 116 -2.41 2.17 -4.22
C PRO A 116 -2.46 1.80 -5.71
N SER A 117 -1.50 2.25 -6.54
CA SER A 117 -1.40 1.81 -7.95
C SER A 117 -0.94 0.36 -8.06
N HIS A 118 -0.15 -0.15 -7.10
CA HIS A 118 0.31 -1.53 -7.06
C HIS A 118 -0.72 -2.50 -6.45
N LEU A 119 -1.90 -2.00 -6.06
CA LEU A 119 -3.00 -2.77 -5.47
C LEU A 119 -4.25 -2.81 -6.38
N PRO A 120 -4.14 -3.26 -7.65
CA PRO A 120 -5.26 -3.22 -8.58
C PRO A 120 -6.39 -4.19 -8.22
N SER A 121 -6.19 -5.19 -7.36
CA SER A 121 -7.30 -6.01 -6.85
C SER A 121 -8.21 -5.21 -5.91
N ILE A 122 -7.61 -4.27 -5.17
CA ILE A 122 -8.30 -3.48 -4.14
C ILE A 122 -8.88 -2.19 -4.73
N TYR A 123 -8.06 -1.42 -5.44
CA TYR A 123 -8.40 -0.06 -5.88
C TYR A 123 -8.60 0.03 -7.39
N LYS A 124 -9.57 0.85 -7.78
CA LYS A 124 -9.75 1.36 -9.14
C LYS A 124 -9.12 2.74 -9.21
N LYS A 125 -8.01 2.84 -9.94
CA LYS A 125 -7.33 4.10 -10.26
C LYS A 125 -8.16 4.90 -11.27
N MET A 126 -8.58 6.10 -10.90
CA MET A 126 -9.37 7.01 -11.73
C MET A 126 -8.60 8.32 -11.93
N PRO A 127 -8.25 8.71 -13.17
CA PRO A 127 -7.58 9.97 -13.39
C PRO A 127 -8.52 11.13 -13.03
N VAL A 128 -7.97 12.13 -12.35
CA VAL A 128 -8.69 13.34 -11.96
C VAL A 128 -7.86 14.56 -12.34
N LYS A 129 -8.56 15.62 -12.74
CA LYS A 129 -7.99 16.91 -13.12
C LYS A 129 -8.89 18.01 -12.58
N GLN A 130 -8.33 18.92 -11.80
CA GLN A 130 -9.05 20.06 -11.21
C GLN A 130 -8.31 21.34 -11.56
N GLU A 131 -9.05 22.34 -12.01
CA GLU A 131 -8.53 23.68 -12.23
C GLU A 131 -8.19 24.34 -10.90
N VAL A 132 -7.05 25.04 -10.85
CA VAL A 132 -6.55 25.75 -9.67
C VAL A 132 -6.05 27.12 -10.07
N THR A 133 -6.00 28.04 -9.11
CA THR A 133 -5.55 29.42 -9.38
C THR A 133 -4.04 29.50 -9.22
N TYR A 134 -3.32 29.89 -10.27
CA TYR A 134 -1.87 30.13 -10.18
C TYR A 134 -1.58 31.56 -9.73
N LEU A 135 -0.95 31.68 -8.56
CA LEU A 135 -0.65 32.96 -7.93
C LEU A 135 0.69 33.53 -8.40
N GLY A 136 1.64 32.66 -8.75
CA GLY A 136 2.97 33.01 -9.23
C GLY A 136 4.02 32.02 -8.71
N LYS A 137 5.28 32.27 -9.02
CA LYS A 137 6.41 31.49 -8.49
C LYS A 137 7.49 32.41 -7.94
N ASN A 138 8.39 31.84 -7.15
CA ASN A 138 9.71 32.41 -6.89
C ASN A 138 10.79 31.54 -7.57
N ASP A 139 12.02 31.54 -7.05
CA ASP A 139 13.13 30.79 -7.63
C ASP A 139 13.00 29.28 -7.46
N TYR A 140 12.26 28.81 -6.45
CA TYR A 140 12.20 27.39 -6.06
C TYR A 140 10.80 26.81 -6.02
N TYR A 141 9.77 27.65 -5.86
CA TYR A 141 8.42 27.22 -5.56
C TYR A 141 7.37 27.91 -6.43
N ALA A 142 6.31 27.18 -6.74
CA ALA A 142 5.06 27.71 -7.28
C ALA A 142 3.99 27.83 -6.20
N PHE A 143 3.24 28.91 -6.23
CA PHE A 143 2.14 29.20 -5.31
C PHE A 143 0.80 29.04 -6.04
N ILE A 144 -0.06 28.21 -5.47
CA ILE A 144 -1.33 27.81 -6.06
C ILE A 144 -2.42 27.99 -5.02
N GLU A 145 -3.56 28.54 -5.40
CA GLU A 145 -4.74 28.61 -4.55
C GLU A 145 -5.79 27.59 -5.00
N LEU A 146 -6.34 26.90 -4.01
CA LEU A 146 -7.49 26.01 -4.14
C LEU A 146 -8.42 26.26 -2.95
N ASN A 147 -9.71 26.53 -3.21
CA ASN A 147 -10.71 26.75 -2.16
C ASN A 147 -10.30 27.81 -1.12
N ASN A 148 -9.73 28.93 -1.58
CA ASN A 148 -9.20 30.02 -0.74
C ASN A 148 -8.01 29.64 0.15
N VAL A 149 -7.38 28.49 -0.10
CA VAL A 149 -6.17 28.06 0.58
C VAL A 149 -5.01 28.10 -0.40
N VAL A 150 -3.99 28.86 -0.05
CA VAL A 150 -2.74 28.93 -0.81
C VAL A 150 -1.88 27.72 -0.48
N MET A 151 -1.15 27.20 -1.44
CA MET A 151 -0.26 26.06 -1.25
C MET A 151 1.03 26.32 -2.01
N LYS A 152 2.13 25.78 -1.48
CA LYS A 152 3.47 25.92 -2.03
C LYS A 152 3.96 24.57 -2.55
N PHE A 153 4.39 24.52 -3.81
CA PHE A 153 4.94 23.32 -4.43
C PHE A 153 6.33 23.57 -4.96
N SER A 154 7.23 22.59 -4.82
CA SER A 154 8.53 22.63 -5.48
C SER A 154 8.32 22.75 -6.99
N LEU A 155 9.10 23.60 -7.66
CA LEU A 155 9.07 23.67 -9.12
C LEU A 155 9.45 22.33 -9.78
N ALA A 156 10.17 21.44 -9.06
CA ALA A 156 10.46 20.09 -9.53
C ALA A 156 9.22 19.20 -9.65
N ASP A 157 8.18 19.46 -8.83
CA ASP A 157 6.90 18.73 -8.85
C ASP A 157 5.90 19.35 -9.83
N CYS A 158 6.32 20.42 -10.51
CA CYS A 158 5.50 21.19 -11.43
C CYS A 158 5.85 20.87 -12.90
N LYS A 159 4.83 20.86 -13.74
CA LYS A 159 4.97 20.69 -15.19
C LYS A 159 4.41 21.91 -15.92
N LYS A 160 5.23 22.58 -16.72
CA LYS A 160 4.77 23.66 -17.60
C LYS A 160 3.89 23.09 -18.73
N ILE A 161 2.70 23.66 -18.92
CA ILE A 161 1.74 23.27 -19.97
C ILE A 161 1.33 24.49 -20.81
N PRO A 162 0.94 24.32 -22.09
CA PRO A 162 0.40 25.41 -22.89
C PRO A 162 -0.91 25.97 -22.30
N GLY A 163 -1.13 27.28 -22.44
CA GLY A 163 -2.37 27.96 -22.06
C GLY A 163 -2.27 28.87 -20.82
N ASN A 164 -3.44 29.23 -20.29
CA ASN A 164 -3.60 30.25 -19.23
C ASN A 164 -4.03 29.69 -17.87
N LYS A 165 -4.40 28.41 -17.81
CA LYS A 165 -4.98 27.78 -16.61
C LYS A 165 -3.99 26.81 -15.98
N ALA A 166 -3.97 26.77 -14.64
CA ALA A 166 -3.24 25.77 -13.88
C ALA A 166 -4.17 24.62 -13.48
N TYR A 167 -3.59 23.44 -13.29
CA TYR A 167 -4.35 22.27 -12.86
C TYR A 167 -3.58 21.45 -11.84
N PHE A 168 -4.31 20.88 -10.89
CA PHE A 168 -3.86 19.68 -10.22
C PHE A 168 -4.28 18.47 -11.05
N THR A 169 -3.33 17.55 -11.24
CA THR A 169 -3.56 16.28 -11.91
C THR A 169 -3.06 15.15 -11.04
N GLY A 170 -3.81 14.07 -11.04
CA GLY A 170 -3.53 12.93 -10.18
C GLY A 170 -4.60 11.87 -10.32
N TYR A 171 -4.84 11.14 -9.24
CA TYR A 171 -5.74 9.99 -9.26
C TYR A 171 -6.60 9.92 -8.01
N HIS A 172 -7.86 9.54 -8.21
CA HIS A 172 -8.73 9.05 -7.16
C HIS A 172 -8.68 7.53 -7.14
N PHE A 173 -8.49 6.92 -5.97
CA PHE A 173 -8.40 5.46 -5.82
C PHE A 173 -9.63 4.94 -5.10
N LYS A 174 -10.61 4.47 -5.88
CA LYS A 174 -11.86 3.95 -5.33
C LYS A 174 -11.74 2.47 -5.03
N ILE A 175 -12.12 2.04 -3.83
CA ILE A 175 -12.22 0.61 -3.53
C ILE A 175 -13.20 -0.08 -4.48
N LYS A 176 -12.74 -1.16 -5.13
CA LYS A 176 -13.53 -1.95 -6.08
C LYS A 176 -14.67 -2.71 -5.38
N ASN A 177 -14.39 -3.26 -4.21
CA ASN A 177 -15.34 -4.05 -3.43
C ASN A 177 -15.27 -3.68 -1.96
N ARG A 178 -16.37 -3.18 -1.40
CA ARG A 178 -16.47 -2.76 0.01
C ARG A 178 -16.16 -3.87 1.01
N LYS A 179 -16.21 -5.15 0.61
CA LYS A 179 -15.78 -6.26 1.47
C LYS A 179 -14.30 -6.18 1.85
N PHE A 180 -13.44 -5.52 1.05
CA PHE A 180 -12.05 -5.26 1.42
C PHE A 180 -11.91 -4.38 2.68
N LEU A 181 -12.88 -3.50 2.95
CA LEU A 181 -12.90 -2.72 4.19
C LEU A 181 -12.93 -3.62 5.43
N LYS A 182 -13.62 -4.77 5.34
CA LYS A 182 -13.66 -5.76 6.45
C LYS A 182 -12.32 -6.47 6.66
N LEU A 183 -11.40 -6.38 5.70
CA LEU A 183 -10.05 -6.91 5.78
C LEU A 183 -9.03 -5.83 6.20
N GLY A 184 -9.53 -4.67 6.66
CA GLY A 184 -8.72 -3.54 7.11
C GLY A 184 -8.17 -2.67 5.99
N PHE A 185 -8.62 -2.81 4.75
CA PHE A 185 -8.25 -1.87 3.69
C PHE A 185 -8.94 -0.52 3.89
N ILE A 186 -8.22 0.56 3.60
CA ILE A 186 -8.65 1.93 3.90
C ILE A 186 -9.33 2.57 2.69
N ASP A 187 -10.45 3.26 2.92
CA ASP A 187 -11.11 4.04 1.86
C ASP A 187 -10.34 5.35 1.61
N LEU A 188 -9.66 5.44 0.48
CA LEU A 188 -8.87 6.61 0.08
C LEU A 188 -9.79 7.72 -0.45
N LYS A 189 -10.37 8.49 0.48
CA LYS A 189 -11.33 9.56 0.18
C LYS A 189 -10.73 10.71 -0.62
N HIS A 190 -9.46 11.02 -0.38
CA HIS A 190 -8.78 12.16 -0.98
C HIS A 190 -8.14 11.78 -2.33
N ASN A 191 -8.01 12.78 -3.20
CA ASN A 191 -7.31 12.60 -4.46
C ASN A 191 -5.80 12.67 -4.21
N LEU A 192 -5.05 11.74 -4.78
CA LEU A 192 -3.59 11.72 -4.68
C LEU A 192 -3.00 12.49 -5.85
N ARG A 193 -2.17 13.50 -5.56
CA ARG A 193 -1.56 14.35 -6.59
C ARG A 193 -0.42 13.59 -7.28
N GLU A 194 -0.38 13.66 -8.61
CA GLU A 194 0.79 13.27 -9.39
C GLU A 194 1.69 14.48 -9.66
N LYS A 195 1.10 15.58 -10.15
CA LYS A 195 1.83 16.79 -10.54
C LYS A 195 0.95 18.03 -10.54
N VAL A 196 1.59 19.20 -10.45
CA VAL A 196 0.96 20.50 -10.65
C VAL A 196 1.26 21.00 -12.06
N GLU A 197 0.24 21.20 -12.88
CA GLU A 197 0.39 21.74 -14.23
C GLU A 197 0.31 23.27 -14.19
N LEU A 198 1.37 23.96 -14.62
CA LEU A 198 1.48 25.42 -14.60
C LEU A 198 1.31 26.02 -16.00
N PRO A 199 0.54 27.12 -16.17
CA PRO A 199 0.29 27.74 -17.46
C PRO A 199 1.54 28.41 -18.03
N ALA A 200 1.86 28.12 -19.29
CA ALA A 200 3.04 28.67 -19.96
C ALA A 200 2.99 30.19 -20.10
N ASN A 201 1.80 30.77 -20.30
CA ASN A 201 1.62 32.19 -20.59
C ASN A 201 1.86 33.08 -19.37
N SER A 202 1.60 32.57 -18.17
CA SER A 202 1.87 33.27 -16.91
C SER A 202 2.98 32.60 -16.10
N TYR A 203 3.70 31.62 -16.65
CA TYR A 203 4.70 30.82 -15.92
C TYR A 203 5.72 31.66 -15.14
N ASN A 204 6.20 32.76 -15.73
CA ASN A 204 7.19 33.66 -15.12
C ASN A 204 6.58 34.75 -14.23
N LYS A 205 5.27 34.71 -13.96
CA LYS A 205 4.60 35.61 -13.02
C LYS A 205 5.24 35.42 -11.64
N GLN A 206 5.81 36.50 -11.11
CA GLN A 206 6.33 36.51 -9.75
C GLN A 206 5.15 36.51 -8.76
N VAL A 207 5.29 35.73 -7.69
CA VAL A 207 4.34 35.78 -6.57
C VAL A 207 4.45 37.13 -5.85
N SER A 208 3.37 37.60 -5.24
CA SER A 208 3.39 38.84 -4.46
C SER A 208 4.03 38.60 -3.08
N SER A 209 4.80 39.58 -2.59
CA SER A 209 5.56 39.47 -1.34
C SER A 209 4.70 39.14 -0.13
N ASN A 210 3.47 39.65 -0.07
CA ASN A 210 2.52 39.33 1.00
C ASN A 210 2.13 37.84 1.04
N ILE A 211 2.08 37.15 -0.09
CA ILE A 211 1.77 35.71 -0.13
C ILE A 211 3.02 34.92 0.25
N GLU A 212 4.18 35.36 -0.23
CA GLU A 212 5.47 34.71 0.07
C GLU A 212 5.83 34.80 1.55
N GLU A 213 5.69 35.98 2.17
CA GLU A 213 6.01 36.23 3.59
C GLU A 213 5.06 35.52 4.56
N ASN A 214 3.79 35.37 4.19
CA ASN A 214 2.78 34.71 5.03
C ASN A 214 2.85 33.18 4.96
N TYR A 215 3.60 32.59 4.02
CA TYR A 215 3.68 31.14 3.81
C TYR A 215 5.00 30.53 4.29
N ASN A 216 5.20 30.54 5.61
CA ASN A 216 6.35 29.89 6.27
C ASN A 216 6.20 28.37 6.43
N HIS A 217 5.01 27.81 6.17
CA HIS A 217 4.80 26.37 6.22
C HIS A 217 5.05 25.75 4.84
N PRO A 218 6.01 24.82 4.68
CA PRO A 218 6.02 23.96 3.50
C PRO A 218 4.71 23.20 3.56
N GLY A 219 3.78 23.48 2.65
CA GLY A 219 2.49 22.80 2.65
C GLY A 219 2.74 21.30 2.65
N LEU A 220 2.38 20.63 3.76
CA LEU A 220 2.30 19.16 3.86
C LEU A 220 1.14 18.62 2.99
N VAL A 221 0.70 19.41 2.02
CA VAL A 221 -0.47 19.18 1.18
C VAL A 221 -0.02 18.32 0.02
N ALA A 222 0.20 17.04 0.28
CA ALA A 222 0.58 16.10 -0.76
C ALA A 222 -0.66 15.61 -1.55
N ASN A 223 -1.85 15.62 -0.94
CA ASN A 223 -3.05 14.98 -1.51
C ASN A 223 -4.26 15.90 -1.59
N TRP A 224 -4.24 16.99 -2.38
CA TRP A 224 -5.46 17.75 -2.71
C TRP A 224 -6.34 18.16 -1.49
N ILE A 225 -5.74 18.19 -0.30
CA ILE A 225 -6.35 18.52 0.98
C ILE A 225 -5.89 19.93 1.31
N PRO A 226 -6.75 20.95 1.24
CA PRO A 226 -6.37 22.27 1.73
C PRO A 226 -5.99 22.16 3.21
N ASP A 227 -4.87 22.74 3.61
CA ASP A 227 -4.31 22.73 4.98
C ASP A 227 -5.20 23.45 6.03
N SER A 228 -6.45 23.76 5.68
CA SER A 228 -7.45 24.43 6.51
C SER A 228 -8.34 23.46 7.29
N GLU A 229 -8.09 22.15 7.28
CA GLU A 229 -8.83 21.15 8.09
C GLU A 229 -8.24 20.98 9.52
N LYS A 230 -7.65 22.02 10.10
CA LYS A 230 -7.40 22.11 11.54
C LYS A 230 -8.16 23.26 12.16
#